data_AF-A0A947A2G7-F1
#
_entry.id   AF-A0A947A2G7-F1
#
_cell.length_a   1.000
_cell.length_b   1.000
_cell.length_c   1.000
_cell.angle_alpha   90.00
_cell.angle_beta   90.00
_cell.angle_gamma   90.00
#
_symmetry.space_group_name_H-M   'P 1'
#
loop_
_entity.id
_entity.type
_entity.pdbx_description
1 polymer ?
#
loop_
_entity_poly.entity_id
_entity_poly.type
_entity_poly.pdbx_seq_one_letter_code
_entity_poly.pdbx_strand_id
1 'polypeptide(L)'
;MLVVIISSCNALKRVDEDELLLTKNNIFTNEQKVIDDDIHSLIFQKPNSTLLGYPLRLNLYNLAKKDPDSSFQAWLHKKEKREQRLANLISQKQVNRLGESFLLKGYSEWLKNIGEAPVVIDTSRTRKSLERLSAYYGSKGYFNNKTTYEIDSTKRRQRAEINYKIALNKPYIIDSVSKKIASVAIDSLYEINKEASFIKKDKQFDLNDFNNERERLTALFRNSGVYNFQESSITYDILRDTTSGRDDQKMDVELNIENIRLRGDSALTTGAYKVHRFDKVNIYADHLYDDNVNELSAVEFENYTIYYKGKLRYKPKALTDAIFLEKDSIYRDIDRLRTYRQISNLNTFKYPNIELLEDSTQTKLTSNIYLAPRPKYSLGLDFDITHSNI
;
A
#
# COMPACT_ATOMS: atom_id res chain seq x y z
N MET A 1 12.53 28.53 39.30
CA MET A 1 13.65 27.56 39.22
C MET A 1 13.08 26.17 39.47
N LEU A 2 12.62 25.50 38.41
CA LEU A 2 12.02 24.17 38.50
C LEU A 2 13.16 23.16 38.53
N VAL A 3 13.57 22.75 39.72
CA VAL A 3 14.59 21.72 39.91
C VAL A 3 13.97 20.40 39.48
N VAL A 4 14.11 20.07 38.19
CA VAL A 4 13.86 18.71 37.70
C VAL A 4 14.94 17.85 38.31
N ILE A 5 14.55 17.01 39.27
CA ILE A 5 15.40 15.96 39.81
C ILE A 5 15.64 14.97 38.67
N ILE A 6 16.75 15.14 37.95
CA ILE A 6 17.24 14.18 36.95
C ILE A 6 17.80 12.99 37.71
N SER A 7 16.90 12.21 38.31
CA SER A 7 17.20 10.87 38.80
C SER A 7 17.70 10.09 37.58
N SER A 8 18.91 9.51 37.63
CA SER A 8 19.49 8.82 36.47
C SER A 8 18.52 7.75 35.95
N CYS A 9 17.79 8.05 34.87
CA CYS A 9 16.83 7.12 34.30
C CYS A 9 17.60 5.92 33.73
N ASN A 10 17.44 4.76 34.37
CA ASN A 10 18.08 3.54 33.93
C ASN A 10 17.31 2.94 32.74
N ALA A 11 17.77 3.23 31.52
CA ALA A 11 17.24 2.65 30.29
C ALA A 11 17.36 1.10 30.22
N LEU A 12 18.25 0.51 31.03
CA LEU A 12 18.51 -0.94 31.09
C LEU A 12 17.69 -1.65 32.18
N LYS A 13 16.82 -0.94 32.92
CA LYS A 13 16.05 -1.52 34.05
C LYS A 13 15.19 -2.74 33.66
N ARG A 14 14.85 -2.86 32.38
CA ARG A 14 13.98 -3.89 31.81
C ARG A 14 14.70 -4.78 30.78
N VAL A 15 16.03 -4.71 30.74
CA VAL A 15 16.88 -5.50 29.86
C VAL A 15 17.59 -6.52 30.73
N ASP A 16 17.47 -7.80 30.40
CA ASP A 16 18.08 -8.88 31.20
C ASP A 16 19.61 -8.89 31.02
N GLU A 17 20.33 -9.61 31.90
CA GLU A 17 21.80 -9.54 31.97
C GLU A 17 22.50 -10.06 30.69
N ASP A 18 21.89 -11.02 30.02
CA ASP A 18 22.32 -11.64 28.76
C ASP A 18 21.77 -10.92 27.51
N GLU A 19 20.94 -9.90 27.71
CA GLU A 19 20.31 -9.14 26.63
C GLU A 19 21.06 -7.86 26.27
N LEU A 20 20.93 -7.46 25.00
CA LEU A 20 21.50 -6.23 24.47
C LEU A 20 20.38 -5.30 23.99
N LEU A 21 20.33 -4.09 24.57
CA LEU A 21 19.45 -3.03 24.09
C LEU A 21 19.94 -2.53 22.73
N LEU A 22 19.06 -2.60 21.72
CA LEU A 22 19.31 -2.05 20.40
C LEU A 22 19.29 -0.52 20.46
N THR A 23 20.42 0.09 20.13
CA THR A 23 20.56 1.56 20.13
C THR A 23 20.56 2.16 18.74
N LYS A 24 20.99 1.40 17.73
CA LYS A 24 21.10 1.88 16.35
C LYS A 24 21.13 0.73 15.36
N ASN A 25 20.59 0.98 14.18
CA ASN A 25 20.83 0.19 12.98
C ASN A 25 21.62 1.03 11.99
N ASN A 26 22.72 0.50 11.48
CA ASN A 26 23.48 1.10 10.39
C ASN A 26 23.45 0.14 9.19
N ILE A 27 23.24 0.67 7.99
CA ILE A 27 23.24 -0.11 6.75
C ILE A 27 24.42 0.35 5.92
N PHE A 28 25.20 -0.60 5.42
CA PHE A 28 26.37 -0.36 4.57
C PHE A 28 26.26 -1.15 3.28
N THR A 29 26.42 -0.49 2.13
CA THR A 29 26.52 -1.10 0.81
C THR A 29 27.93 -0.92 0.26
N ASN A 30 28.62 -2.01 -0.05
CA ASN A 30 30.03 -1.98 -0.49
C ASN A 30 30.88 -1.03 0.39
N GLU A 31 30.75 -1.17 1.71
CA GLU A 31 31.42 -0.37 2.75
C GLU A 31 30.97 1.09 2.89
N GLN A 32 30.09 1.59 2.01
CA GLN A 32 29.53 2.92 2.10
C GLN A 32 28.24 2.93 2.93
N LYS A 33 28.11 3.91 3.82
CA LYS A 33 26.93 4.03 4.67
C LYS A 33 25.72 4.53 3.88
N VAL A 34 24.60 3.83 3.99
CA VAL A 34 23.32 4.19 3.37
C VAL A 34 22.50 5.07 4.33
N ILE A 35 22.00 6.19 3.81
CA ILE A 35 21.18 7.17 4.54
C ILE A 35 19.71 7.14 4.08
N ASP A 36 19.43 6.49 2.95
CA ASP A 36 18.10 6.41 2.33
C ASP A 36 17.04 5.80 3.27
N ASP A 37 15.98 6.56 3.53
CA ASP A 37 14.91 6.19 4.47
C ASP A 37 14.07 5.00 3.99
N ASP A 38 13.89 4.83 2.67
CA ASP A 38 13.16 3.69 2.11
C ASP A 38 13.93 2.39 2.39
N ILE A 39 15.26 2.41 2.29
CA ILE A 39 16.11 1.27 2.64
C ILE A 39 16.11 1.02 4.16
N HIS A 40 16.16 2.06 4.98
CA HIS A 40 16.03 1.92 6.45
C HIS A 40 14.66 1.39 6.88
N SER A 41 13.62 1.64 6.10
CA SER A 41 12.27 1.13 6.35
C SER A 41 12.17 -0.40 6.26
N LEU A 42 13.11 -1.05 5.54
CA LEU A 42 13.16 -2.51 5.37
C LEU A 42 13.57 -3.26 6.63
N ILE A 43 14.21 -2.57 7.59
CA ILE A 43 14.67 -3.17 8.85
C ILE A 43 13.49 -3.49 9.76
N PHE A 44 13.41 -4.74 10.20
CA PHE A 44 12.29 -5.24 10.99
C PHE A 44 12.30 -4.73 12.44
N GLN A 45 13.47 -4.68 13.08
CA GLN A 45 13.63 -4.21 14.45
C GLN A 45 14.19 -2.79 14.46
N LYS A 46 13.40 -1.82 14.91
CA LYS A 46 13.84 -0.42 15.03
C LYS A 46 14.17 -0.12 16.49
N PRO A 47 15.24 0.64 16.78
CA PRO A 47 15.54 1.06 18.15
C PRO A 47 14.39 1.92 18.71
N ASN A 48 14.33 2.03 20.03
CA ASN A 48 13.37 2.90 20.70
C ASN A 48 13.45 4.34 20.17
N SER A 49 12.29 4.99 20.06
CA SER A 49 12.23 6.37 19.57
C SER A 49 12.96 7.32 20.50
N THR A 50 13.61 8.33 19.92
CA THR A 50 14.33 9.36 20.66
C THR A 50 13.74 10.73 20.37
N LEU A 51 13.66 11.57 21.40
CA LEU A 51 13.32 12.98 21.31
C LEU A 51 14.60 13.76 21.58
N LEU A 52 15.11 14.49 20.58
CA LEU A 52 16.39 15.23 20.65
C LEU A 52 17.56 14.34 21.13
N GLY A 53 17.60 13.08 20.67
CA GLY A 53 18.63 12.10 21.05
C GLY A 53 18.43 11.45 22.43
N TYR A 54 17.39 11.81 23.17
CA TYR A 54 17.03 11.20 24.46
C TYR A 54 15.87 10.20 24.32
N PRO A 55 15.99 8.94 24.80
CA PRO A 55 14.94 7.93 24.69
C PRO A 55 13.86 8.12 25.76
N LEU A 56 13.09 9.22 25.65
CA LEU A 56 12.09 9.63 26.65
C LEU A 56 11.05 8.53 26.90
N ARG A 57 10.48 7.96 25.84
CA ARG A 57 9.42 6.93 25.95
C ARG A 57 9.92 5.64 26.60
N LEU A 58 11.15 5.22 26.30
CA LEU A 58 11.78 4.08 26.97
C LEU A 58 11.94 4.34 28.47
N ASN A 59 12.37 5.54 28.84
CA ASN A 59 12.53 5.90 30.25
C ASN A 59 11.18 5.96 30.98
N LEU A 60 10.13 6.49 30.34
CA LEU A 60 8.76 6.47 30.89
C LEU A 60 8.27 5.04 31.14
N TYR A 61 8.49 4.13 30.18
CA TYR A 61 8.17 2.71 30.34
C TYR A 61 8.91 2.09 31.53
N ASN A 62 10.21 2.38 31.67
CA ASN A 62 11.03 1.86 32.77
C ASN A 62 10.65 2.42 34.14
N LEU A 63 9.99 3.58 34.22
CA LEU A 63 9.44 4.11 35.48
C LEU A 63 8.23 3.30 35.97
N ALA A 64 7.48 2.65 35.09
CA ALA A 64 6.32 1.84 35.47
C ALA A 64 6.71 0.64 36.36
N LYS A 65 5.84 0.29 37.31
CA LYS A 65 5.98 -0.95 38.10
C LYS A 65 5.73 -2.18 37.21
N LYS A 66 6.47 -3.28 37.43
CA LYS A 66 6.32 -4.52 36.64
C LYS A 66 4.90 -5.06 36.86
N ASP A 67 4.62 -5.28 38.14
CA ASP A 67 3.37 -5.82 38.66
C ASP A 67 2.82 -4.83 39.72
N PRO A 68 2.04 -3.81 39.28
CA PRO A 68 1.52 -2.78 40.17
C PRO A 68 0.64 -3.36 41.27
N ASP A 69 -0.16 -4.37 40.94
CA ASP A 69 -1.08 -5.04 41.84
C ASP A 69 -0.34 -5.75 42.99
N SER A 70 0.64 -6.60 42.64
CA SER A 70 1.49 -7.29 43.63
C SER A 70 2.28 -6.30 44.48
N SER A 71 2.76 -5.21 43.88
CA SER A 71 3.48 -4.14 44.61
C SER A 71 2.57 -3.41 45.61
N PHE A 72 1.29 -3.20 45.26
CA PHE A 72 0.31 -2.59 46.15
C PHE A 72 -0.02 -3.53 47.31
N GLN A 73 -0.28 -4.81 47.03
CA GLN A 73 -0.54 -5.80 48.08
C GLN A 73 0.65 -5.94 49.04
N ALA A 74 1.87 -6.01 48.51
CA ALA A 74 3.07 -6.02 49.34
C ALA A 74 3.19 -4.76 50.21
N TRP A 75 2.85 -3.57 49.69
CA TRP A 75 2.81 -2.34 50.48
C TRP A 75 1.70 -2.37 51.54
N LEU A 76 0.52 -2.88 51.22
CA LEU A 76 -0.63 -2.94 52.11
C LEU A 76 -0.33 -3.83 53.32
N HIS A 77 0.27 -5.00 53.09
CA HIS A 77 0.61 -5.98 54.13
C HIS A 77 1.99 -5.81 54.76
N LYS A 78 2.84 -4.88 54.28
CA LYS A 78 4.17 -4.62 54.85
C LYS A 78 4.14 -4.28 56.35
N LYS A 79 3.02 -3.76 56.87
CA LYS A 79 2.82 -3.48 58.29
C LYS A 79 1.53 -4.17 58.76
N GLU A 80 1.63 -4.95 59.82
CA GLU A 80 0.58 -5.84 60.34
C GLU A 80 -0.80 -5.16 60.49
N LYS A 81 -0.86 -3.91 60.97
CA LYS A 81 -2.13 -3.18 61.21
C LYS A 81 -2.47 -2.14 60.13
N ARG A 82 -1.75 -2.07 59.02
CA ARG A 82 -1.95 -1.00 58.01
C ARG A 82 -3.28 -1.13 57.29
N GLU A 83 -3.60 -2.32 56.81
CA GLU A 83 -4.86 -2.58 56.13
C GLU A 83 -6.06 -2.27 57.03
N GLN A 84 -6.04 -2.79 58.27
CA GLN A 84 -7.10 -2.53 59.26
C GLN A 84 -7.28 -1.03 59.55
N ARG A 85 -6.18 -0.27 59.69
CA ARG A 85 -6.26 1.20 59.91
C ARG A 85 -6.84 1.93 58.70
N LEU A 86 -6.46 1.54 57.48
CA LEU A 86 -6.99 2.12 56.25
C LEU A 86 -8.49 1.77 56.08
N ALA A 87 -8.86 0.52 56.33
CA ALA A 87 -10.25 0.07 56.25
C ALA A 87 -11.16 0.78 57.26
N ASN A 88 -10.65 1.11 58.46
CA ASN A 88 -11.39 1.91 59.44
C ASN A 88 -11.58 3.38 59.02
N LEU A 89 -10.70 3.93 58.18
CA LEU A 89 -10.78 5.32 57.71
C LEU A 89 -11.67 5.48 56.47
N ILE A 90 -11.56 4.55 55.53
CA ILE A 90 -12.16 4.66 54.18
C ILE A 90 -12.89 3.37 53.75
N SER A 91 -13.32 2.47 54.65
CA SER A 91 -13.98 1.19 54.30
C SER A 91 -13.14 0.20 53.49
N GLN A 92 -13.31 -1.10 53.74
CA GLN A 92 -12.61 -2.17 52.99
C GLN A 92 -12.86 -2.08 51.47
N LYS A 93 -14.06 -1.66 51.04
CA LYS A 93 -14.39 -1.50 49.62
C LYS A 93 -13.56 -0.40 48.96
N GLN A 94 -13.29 0.72 49.65
CA GLN A 94 -12.46 1.78 49.06
C GLN A 94 -10.98 1.41 49.15
N VAL A 95 -10.53 0.66 50.18
CA VAL A 95 -9.16 0.09 50.22
C VAL A 95 -8.89 -0.83 49.03
N ASN A 96 -9.83 -1.71 48.70
CA ASN A 96 -9.70 -2.59 47.53
C ASN A 96 -9.67 -1.77 46.23
N ARG A 97 -10.53 -0.75 46.11
CA ARG A 97 -10.54 0.18 44.96
C ARG A 97 -9.28 1.04 44.84
N LEU A 98 -8.57 1.32 45.94
CA LEU A 98 -7.30 2.04 45.89
C LEU A 98 -6.27 1.26 45.06
N GLY A 99 -6.25 -0.07 45.18
CA GLY A 99 -5.37 -0.92 44.36
C GLY A 99 -5.56 -0.71 42.86
N GLU A 100 -6.81 -0.53 42.42
CA GLU A 100 -7.18 -0.26 41.02
C GLU A 100 -7.13 1.23 40.64
N SER A 101 -6.83 2.12 41.59
CA SER A 101 -6.83 3.55 41.34
C SER A 101 -5.71 3.98 40.38
N PHE A 102 -5.90 5.16 39.79
CA PHE A 102 -4.88 5.78 38.96
C PHE A 102 -3.53 5.90 39.67
N LEU A 103 -3.49 6.26 40.96
CA LEU A 103 -2.22 6.48 41.66
C LEU A 103 -1.37 5.21 41.84
N LEU A 104 -1.99 4.03 41.80
CA LEU A 104 -1.32 2.76 42.09
C LEU A 104 -1.14 1.92 40.82
N LYS A 105 -2.24 1.54 40.18
CA LYS A 105 -2.23 0.71 38.97
C LYS A 105 -2.25 1.57 37.71
N GLY A 106 -3.21 2.49 37.60
CA GLY A 106 -3.43 3.26 36.38
C GLY A 106 -2.26 4.14 35.95
N TYR A 107 -1.43 4.63 36.88
CA TYR A 107 -0.24 5.43 36.58
C TYR A 107 0.85 4.56 35.95
N SER A 108 1.02 3.32 36.44
CA SER A 108 1.97 2.37 35.83
C SER A 108 1.49 1.91 34.46
N GLU A 109 0.19 1.67 34.29
CA GLU A 109 -0.41 1.33 32.99
C GLU A 109 -0.30 2.50 32.01
N TRP A 110 -0.62 3.72 32.45
CA TRP A 110 -0.45 4.93 31.67
C TRP A 110 0.99 5.11 31.20
N LEU A 111 1.98 4.95 32.09
CA LEU A 111 3.40 5.00 31.74
C LEU A 111 3.82 3.91 30.74
N LYS A 112 3.28 2.69 30.84
CA LYS A 112 3.52 1.62 29.86
C LYS A 112 2.89 1.95 28.51
N ASN A 113 1.72 2.59 28.50
CA ASN A 113 0.97 2.92 27.29
C ASN A 113 1.58 4.09 26.50
N ILE A 114 2.08 5.12 27.19
CA ILE A 114 2.75 6.27 26.54
C ILE A 114 4.23 6.00 26.29
N GLY A 115 4.80 5.02 26.98
CA GLY A 115 6.19 4.61 26.89
C GLY A 115 6.42 3.54 25.84
N GLU A 116 7.67 3.16 25.65
CA GLU A 116 8.07 2.06 24.77
C GLU A 116 8.89 1.04 25.56
N ALA A 117 8.55 -0.24 25.43
CA ALA A 117 9.37 -1.31 26.00
C ALA A 117 10.79 -1.31 25.39
N PRO A 118 11.83 -1.73 26.13
CA PRO A 118 13.18 -1.84 25.58
C PRO A 118 13.19 -2.76 24.35
N VAL A 119 13.76 -2.28 23.26
CA VAL A 119 13.99 -3.11 22.07
C VAL A 119 15.30 -3.87 22.27
N VAL A 120 15.20 -5.15 22.60
CA VAL A 120 16.34 -6.05 22.70
C VAL A 120 16.68 -6.63 21.32
N ILE A 121 17.96 -6.88 21.08
CA ILE A 121 18.43 -7.48 19.82
C ILE A 121 17.93 -8.91 19.68
N ASP A 122 17.17 -9.15 18.62
CA ASP A 122 16.71 -10.47 18.21
C ASP A 122 17.40 -10.87 16.90
N THR A 123 18.24 -11.91 16.96
CA THR A 123 18.99 -12.38 15.78
C THR A 123 18.07 -12.95 14.69
N SER A 124 16.88 -13.45 15.03
CA SER A 124 15.88 -13.92 14.06
C SER A 124 15.30 -12.75 13.25
N ARG A 125 14.92 -11.66 13.92
CA ARG A 125 14.47 -10.41 13.26
C ARG A 125 15.59 -9.75 12.46
N THR A 126 16.83 -9.86 12.93
CA THR A 126 18.01 -9.39 12.21
C THR A 126 18.20 -10.15 10.89
N ARG A 127 18.08 -11.49 10.90
CA ARG A 127 18.13 -12.31 9.67
C ARG A 127 17.00 -11.96 8.68
N LYS A 128 15.77 -11.78 9.15
CA LYS A 128 14.65 -11.32 8.32
C LYS A 128 14.91 -9.95 7.67
N SER A 129 15.60 -9.06 8.38
CA SER A 129 15.99 -7.75 7.84
C SER A 129 17.03 -7.90 6.72
N LEU A 130 18.00 -8.81 6.87
CA LEU A 130 18.98 -9.12 5.83
C LEU A 130 18.32 -9.74 4.59
N GLU A 131 17.37 -10.66 4.77
CA GLU A 131 16.60 -11.25 3.66
C GLU A 131 15.84 -10.17 2.87
N ARG A 132 15.20 -9.22 3.56
CA ARG A 132 14.51 -8.08 2.91
C ARG A 132 15.48 -7.17 2.17
N LEU A 133 16.62 -6.85 2.76
CA LEU A 133 17.65 -6.04 2.10
C LEU A 133 18.22 -6.77 0.88
N SER A 134 18.48 -8.06 0.99
CA SER A 134 18.95 -8.89 -0.12
C SER A 134 17.93 -8.93 -1.25
N ALA A 135 16.65 -9.13 -0.93
CA ALA A 135 15.56 -9.13 -1.91
C ALA A 135 15.38 -7.76 -2.58
N TYR A 136 15.52 -6.65 -1.83
CA TYR A 136 15.47 -5.30 -2.38
C TYR A 136 16.60 -5.05 -3.39
N TYR A 137 17.85 -5.36 -3.05
CA TYR A 137 18.94 -5.20 -4.01
C TYR A 137 18.84 -6.20 -5.16
N GLY A 138 18.27 -7.39 -4.92
CA GLY A 138 17.90 -8.34 -5.96
C GLY A 138 16.88 -7.76 -6.94
N SER A 139 15.86 -7.01 -6.47
CA SER A 139 14.91 -6.34 -7.35
C SER A 139 15.56 -5.21 -8.16
N LYS A 140 16.69 -4.66 -7.69
CA LYS A 140 17.57 -3.73 -8.42
C LYS A 140 18.65 -4.41 -9.26
N GLY A 141 18.56 -5.72 -9.50
CA GLY A 141 19.47 -6.44 -10.40
C GLY A 141 20.75 -6.96 -9.76
N TYR A 142 20.95 -6.79 -8.46
CA TYR A 142 22.09 -7.34 -7.73
C TYR A 142 21.75 -8.73 -7.16
N PHE A 143 21.45 -9.71 -8.03
CA PHE A 143 20.98 -11.04 -7.58
C PHE A 143 22.01 -11.82 -6.75
N ASN A 144 23.30 -11.58 -6.99
CA ASN A 144 24.39 -12.27 -6.29
C ASN A 144 24.86 -11.50 -5.05
N ASN A 145 24.07 -10.55 -4.53
CA ASN A 145 24.45 -9.79 -3.35
C ASN A 145 24.67 -10.71 -2.13
N LYS A 146 25.61 -10.34 -1.27
CA LYS A 146 25.92 -11.05 -0.02
C LYS A 146 25.63 -10.15 1.15
N THR A 147 24.79 -10.61 2.07
CA THR A 147 24.39 -9.86 3.25
C THR A 147 24.96 -10.48 4.52
N THR A 148 25.58 -9.67 5.36
CA THR A 148 26.10 -10.06 6.67
C THR A 148 25.73 -8.99 7.70
N TYR A 149 25.94 -9.28 8.98
CA TYR A 149 25.71 -8.30 10.04
C TYR A 149 26.76 -8.45 11.14
N GLU A 150 27.01 -7.35 11.83
CA GLU A 150 27.85 -7.30 13.02
C GLU A 150 27.10 -6.60 14.14
N ILE A 151 27.21 -7.15 15.35
CA ILE A 151 26.68 -6.54 16.57
C ILE A 151 27.86 -5.90 17.30
N ASP A 152 27.90 -4.56 17.32
CA ASP A 152 28.91 -3.81 18.05
C ASP A 152 28.39 -3.46 19.45
N SER A 153 28.88 -4.17 20.47
CA SER A 153 28.57 -3.98 21.89
C SER A 153 29.69 -3.28 22.68
N THR A 154 30.77 -2.86 22.01
CA THR A 154 32.03 -2.46 22.68
C THR A 154 31.95 -1.11 23.40
N LYS A 155 31.03 -0.23 23.00
CA LYS A 155 31.02 1.17 23.43
C LYS A 155 30.32 1.39 24.77
N ARG A 156 29.33 0.57 25.14
CA ARG A 156 28.48 0.77 26.32
C ARG A 156 27.93 -0.55 26.85
N ARG A 157 27.91 -0.72 28.17
CA ARG A 157 27.36 -1.91 28.85
C ARG A 157 25.91 -2.19 28.40
N GLN A 158 25.63 -3.44 28.02
CA GLN A 158 24.32 -3.97 27.61
C GLN A 158 23.60 -3.16 26.51
N ARG A 159 24.37 -2.45 25.68
CA ARG A 159 23.87 -1.68 24.55
C ARG A 159 24.67 -2.08 23.33
N ALA A 160 23.99 -2.26 22.21
CA ALA A 160 24.68 -2.54 20.97
C ALA A 160 24.02 -1.85 19.78
N GLU A 161 24.83 -1.70 18.74
CA GLU A 161 24.42 -1.26 17.41
C GLU A 161 24.50 -2.46 16.47
N ILE A 162 23.60 -2.54 15.49
CA ILE A 162 23.67 -3.54 14.43
C ILE A 162 24.15 -2.87 13.15
N ASN A 163 25.24 -3.38 12.60
CA ASN A 163 25.80 -2.97 11.33
C ASN A 163 25.44 -4.02 10.28
N TYR A 164 24.42 -3.74 9.47
CA TYR A 164 24.05 -4.54 8.31
C TYR A 164 25.00 -4.22 7.16
N LYS A 165 25.70 -5.24 6.62
CA LYS A 165 26.69 -5.10 5.55
C LYS A 165 26.23 -5.86 4.32
N ILE A 166 26.09 -5.16 3.20
CA ILE A 166 25.64 -5.69 1.91
C ILE A 166 26.76 -5.50 0.90
N ALA A 167 27.32 -6.59 0.41
CA ALA A 167 28.17 -6.60 -0.77
C ALA A 167 27.29 -6.83 -1.99
N LEU A 168 27.12 -5.83 -2.85
CA LEU A 168 26.19 -5.88 -3.98
C LEU A 168 26.64 -6.85 -5.08
N ASN A 169 27.96 -6.98 -5.29
CA ASN A 169 28.56 -7.63 -6.46
C ASN A 169 28.12 -6.97 -7.78
N LYS A 170 28.48 -7.56 -8.92
CA LYS A 170 28.14 -7.00 -10.24
C LYS A 170 26.63 -7.06 -10.48
N PRO A 171 26.02 -5.98 -11.01
CA PRO A 171 24.61 -6.00 -11.39
C PRO A 171 24.40 -6.83 -12.65
N TYR A 172 23.17 -7.35 -12.81
CA TYR A 172 22.74 -7.96 -14.04
C TYR A 172 22.25 -6.91 -15.05
N ILE A 173 22.70 -7.07 -16.29
CA ILE A 173 22.42 -6.17 -17.41
C ILE A 173 21.58 -6.93 -18.45
N ILE A 174 20.61 -6.22 -19.04
CA ILE A 174 19.76 -6.76 -20.11
C ILE A 174 20.59 -6.78 -21.40
N ASP A 175 20.86 -7.97 -21.94
CA ASP A 175 21.65 -8.12 -23.19
C ASP A 175 20.77 -8.09 -24.43
N SER A 176 19.60 -8.71 -24.34
CA SER A 176 18.62 -8.72 -25.43
C SER A 176 17.19 -8.64 -24.91
N VAL A 177 16.31 -8.06 -25.75
CA VAL A 177 14.87 -7.99 -25.50
C VAL A 177 14.18 -8.55 -26.73
N SER A 178 13.54 -9.71 -26.58
CA SER A 178 12.67 -10.33 -27.59
C SER A 178 11.20 -10.17 -27.22
N LYS A 179 10.31 -10.50 -28.15
CA LYS A 179 8.87 -10.46 -27.93
C LYS A 179 8.18 -11.68 -28.54
N LYS A 180 7.07 -12.07 -27.93
CA LYS A 180 6.14 -13.09 -28.40
C LYS A 180 4.72 -12.64 -28.08
N ILE A 181 4.06 -12.05 -29.07
CA ILE A 181 2.71 -11.48 -28.94
C ILE A 181 1.73 -12.30 -29.77
N ALA A 182 0.70 -12.86 -29.13
CA ALA A 182 -0.24 -13.75 -29.79
C ALA A 182 -1.25 -13.03 -30.71
N SER A 183 -1.69 -11.82 -30.35
CA SER A 183 -2.64 -11.03 -31.14
C SER A 183 -1.92 -10.06 -32.08
N VAL A 184 -2.25 -10.13 -33.37
CA VAL A 184 -1.72 -9.23 -34.42
C VAL A 184 -2.03 -7.76 -34.13
N ALA A 185 -3.21 -7.47 -33.56
CA ALA A 185 -3.60 -6.09 -33.21
C ALA A 185 -2.70 -5.51 -32.10
N ILE A 186 -2.41 -6.32 -31.08
CA ILE A 186 -1.51 -5.94 -29.99
C ILE A 186 -0.09 -5.80 -30.49
N ASP A 187 0.36 -6.71 -31.36
CA ASP A 187 1.71 -6.68 -31.93
C ASP A 187 1.96 -5.39 -32.71
N SER A 188 0.98 -4.99 -33.54
CA SER A 188 1.04 -3.75 -34.31
C SER A 188 1.08 -2.51 -33.41
N LEU A 189 0.25 -2.47 -32.35
CA LEU A 189 0.23 -1.36 -31.39
C LEU A 189 1.54 -1.28 -30.59
N TYR A 190 2.13 -2.43 -30.25
CA TYR A 190 3.42 -2.50 -29.56
C TYR A 190 4.55 -1.95 -30.42
N GLU A 191 4.65 -2.36 -31.69
CA GLU A 191 5.74 -1.94 -32.58
C GLU A 191 5.80 -0.43 -32.78
N ILE A 192 4.63 0.23 -32.90
CA ILE A 192 4.55 1.69 -33.06
C ILE A 192 5.04 2.42 -31.79
N ASN A 193 4.98 1.79 -30.62
CA ASN A 193 5.23 2.42 -29.31
C ASN A 193 6.42 1.80 -28.55
N LYS A 194 7.28 1.03 -29.23
CA LYS A 194 8.39 0.31 -28.60
C LYS A 194 9.49 1.22 -28.05
N GLU A 195 9.73 2.36 -28.68
CA GLU A 195 10.81 3.29 -28.30
C GLU A 195 10.63 3.87 -26.88
N ALA A 196 9.38 3.95 -26.43
CA ALA A 196 9.00 4.41 -25.11
C ALA A 196 9.13 3.32 -24.02
N SER A 197 9.63 2.13 -24.34
CA SER A 197 9.78 1.04 -23.38
C SER A 197 10.75 1.39 -22.25
N PHE A 198 10.40 0.99 -21.02
CA PHE A 198 11.32 1.09 -19.88
C PHE A 198 12.42 0.01 -19.91
N ILE A 199 12.20 -1.08 -20.63
CA ILE A 199 13.10 -2.21 -20.75
C ILE A 199 13.95 -2.03 -22.01
N LYS A 200 15.26 -1.85 -21.83
CA LYS A 200 16.20 -1.56 -22.92
C LYS A 200 17.44 -2.43 -22.80
N LYS A 201 18.02 -2.75 -23.96
CA LYS A 201 19.34 -3.37 -24.04
C LYS A 201 20.38 -2.48 -23.34
N ASP A 202 21.36 -3.11 -22.71
CA ASP A 202 22.46 -2.54 -21.94
C ASP A 202 22.02 -1.75 -20.69
N LYS A 203 20.74 -1.84 -20.31
CA LYS A 203 20.22 -1.28 -19.06
C LYS A 203 20.33 -2.31 -17.93
N GLN A 204 20.66 -1.84 -16.73
CA GLN A 204 20.61 -2.67 -15.51
C GLN A 204 19.19 -3.15 -15.25
N PHE A 205 19.07 -4.41 -14.81
CA PHE A 205 17.80 -4.97 -14.36
C PHE A 205 17.24 -4.16 -13.18
N ASP A 206 16.01 -3.68 -13.30
CA ASP A 206 15.24 -3.12 -12.21
C ASP A 206 13.80 -3.61 -12.33
N LEU A 207 13.30 -4.35 -11.35
CA LEU A 207 11.95 -4.90 -11.33
C LEU A 207 10.88 -3.80 -11.51
N ASN A 208 11.14 -2.57 -11.03
CA ASN A 208 10.22 -1.46 -11.21
C ASN A 208 10.05 -1.09 -12.68
N ASP A 209 11.08 -1.21 -13.52
CA ASP A 209 10.95 -0.96 -14.95
C ASP A 209 10.00 -1.96 -15.63
N PHE A 210 10.03 -3.23 -15.21
CA PHE A 210 9.11 -4.26 -15.72
C PHE A 210 7.66 -4.00 -15.29
N ASN A 211 7.46 -3.56 -14.05
CA ASN A 211 6.13 -3.17 -13.56
C ASN A 211 5.61 -1.94 -14.31
N ASN A 212 6.43 -0.90 -14.43
CA ASN A 212 6.09 0.32 -15.16
C ASN A 212 5.80 0.03 -16.64
N GLU A 213 6.53 -0.91 -17.26
CA GLU A 213 6.28 -1.33 -18.63
C GLU A 213 4.95 -2.09 -18.77
N ARG A 214 4.60 -2.97 -17.81
CA ARG A 214 3.29 -3.66 -17.78
C ARG A 214 2.15 -2.66 -17.66
N GLU A 215 2.28 -1.67 -16.78
CA GLU A 215 1.30 -0.59 -16.62
C GLU A 215 1.20 0.27 -17.89
N ARG A 216 2.34 0.70 -18.47
CA ARG A 216 2.40 1.50 -19.69
C ARG A 216 1.74 0.79 -20.87
N LEU A 217 2.09 -0.47 -21.11
CA LEU A 217 1.52 -1.27 -22.19
C LEU A 217 0.03 -1.52 -21.98
N THR A 218 -0.39 -1.83 -20.74
CA THR A 218 -1.82 -1.99 -20.40
C THR A 218 -2.60 -0.71 -20.69
N ALA A 219 -2.08 0.44 -20.25
CA ALA A 219 -2.69 1.74 -20.53
C ALA A 219 -2.69 2.04 -22.04
N LEU A 220 -1.60 1.74 -22.75
CA LEU A 220 -1.50 1.92 -24.20
C LEU A 220 -2.60 1.13 -24.93
N PHE A 221 -2.70 -0.18 -24.68
CA PHE A 221 -3.64 -1.04 -25.39
C PHE A 221 -5.10 -0.69 -25.07
N ARG A 222 -5.41 -0.44 -23.79
CA ARG A 222 -6.75 0.02 -23.39
C ARG A 222 -7.12 1.37 -23.97
N ASN A 223 -6.18 2.30 -24.08
CA ASN A 223 -6.41 3.61 -24.72
C ASN A 223 -6.28 3.59 -26.24
N SER A 224 -6.01 2.43 -26.84
CA SER A 224 -5.98 2.19 -28.29
C SER A 224 -7.14 1.31 -28.76
N GLY A 225 -8.17 1.10 -27.92
CA GLY A 225 -9.37 0.37 -28.26
C GLY A 225 -9.48 -1.07 -27.75
N VAL A 226 -8.46 -1.60 -27.06
CA VAL A 226 -8.52 -2.97 -26.52
C VAL A 226 -9.14 -2.97 -25.13
N TYR A 227 -10.47 -2.89 -25.08
CA TYR A 227 -11.26 -2.73 -23.86
C TYR A 227 -10.96 -3.77 -22.78
N ASN A 228 -10.98 -5.05 -23.16
CA ASN A 228 -10.84 -6.17 -22.24
C ASN A 228 -9.36 -6.59 -21.99
N PHE A 229 -8.39 -5.74 -22.35
CA PHE A 229 -6.98 -6.04 -22.09
C PHE A 229 -6.71 -6.16 -20.59
N GLN A 230 -5.97 -7.19 -20.19
CA GLN A 230 -5.63 -7.46 -18.80
C GLN A 230 -4.13 -7.39 -18.63
N GLU A 231 -3.67 -6.70 -17.59
CA GLU A 231 -2.24 -6.57 -17.28
C GLU A 231 -1.60 -7.95 -17.00
N SER A 232 -2.37 -8.91 -16.50
CA SER A 232 -1.94 -10.29 -16.27
C SER A 232 -1.61 -11.06 -17.55
N SER A 233 -2.06 -10.59 -18.71
CA SER A 233 -1.70 -11.18 -20.01
C SER A 233 -0.27 -10.86 -20.42
N ILE A 234 0.39 -9.92 -19.74
CA ILE A 234 1.79 -9.56 -19.95
C ILE A 234 2.67 -10.32 -18.95
N THR A 235 3.53 -11.19 -19.45
CA THR A 235 4.55 -11.90 -18.68
C THR A 235 5.94 -11.70 -19.29
N TYR A 236 6.98 -11.96 -18.49
CA TYR A 236 8.36 -11.92 -18.94
C TYR A 236 9.04 -13.24 -18.63
N ASP A 237 9.63 -13.85 -19.64
CA ASP A 237 10.57 -14.95 -19.44
C ASP A 237 11.97 -14.35 -19.39
N ILE A 238 12.60 -14.45 -18.21
CA ILE A 238 13.93 -13.91 -17.98
C ILE A 238 14.89 -15.07 -17.87
N LEU A 239 15.62 -15.31 -18.97
CA LEU A 239 16.63 -16.35 -19.02
C LEU A 239 17.94 -15.78 -18.49
N ARG A 240 18.48 -16.48 -17.49
CA ARG A 240 19.82 -16.23 -16.97
C ARG A 240 20.71 -17.29 -17.57
N ASP A 241 21.75 -16.89 -18.31
CA ASP A 241 22.80 -17.83 -18.66
C ASP A 241 23.56 -18.14 -17.37
N THR A 242 23.17 -19.22 -16.69
CA THR A 242 23.82 -19.72 -15.48
C THR A 242 24.90 -20.74 -15.81
N THR A 243 25.29 -20.90 -17.08
CA THR A 243 26.40 -21.79 -17.41
C THR A 243 27.67 -21.25 -16.76
N SER A 244 28.22 -22.03 -15.82
CA SER A 244 29.30 -21.67 -14.90
C SER A 244 30.61 -21.18 -15.55
N GLY A 245 30.68 -21.13 -16.88
CA GLY A 245 31.81 -20.62 -17.67
C GLY A 245 31.69 -19.15 -18.09
N ARG A 246 30.52 -18.50 -17.98
CA ARG A 246 30.33 -17.09 -18.33
C ARG A 246 29.79 -16.31 -17.12
N ASP A 247 30.70 -15.63 -16.43
CA ASP A 247 30.35 -14.61 -15.41
C ASP A 247 30.05 -13.26 -16.09
N ASP A 248 29.15 -13.25 -17.08
CA ASP A 248 28.86 -12.04 -17.85
C ASP A 248 27.72 -11.19 -17.25
N GLN A 249 26.97 -11.73 -16.27
CA GLN A 249 25.80 -11.11 -15.65
C GLN A 249 24.79 -10.58 -16.68
N LYS A 250 24.67 -11.26 -17.82
CA LYS A 250 23.75 -10.91 -18.88
C LYS A 250 22.40 -11.61 -18.72
N MET A 251 21.35 -10.94 -19.16
CA MET A 251 19.99 -11.46 -19.14
C MET A 251 19.32 -11.27 -20.49
N ASP A 252 18.70 -12.34 -20.97
CA ASP A 252 17.78 -12.29 -22.10
C ASP A 252 16.36 -12.16 -21.56
N VAL A 253 15.63 -11.17 -22.07
CA VAL A 253 14.26 -10.87 -21.65
C VAL A 253 13.33 -11.11 -22.82
N GLU A 254 12.40 -12.05 -22.69
CA GLU A 254 11.31 -12.24 -23.64
C GLU A 254 10.00 -11.68 -23.09
N LEU A 255 9.47 -10.66 -23.74
CA LEU A 255 8.13 -10.13 -23.48
C LEU A 255 7.08 -11.07 -24.09
N ASN A 256 6.26 -11.68 -23.26
CA ASN A 256 5.16 -12.54 -23.67
C ASN A 256 3.82 -11.83 -23.47
N ILE A 257 3.01 -11.76 -24.53
CA ILE A 257 1.63 -11.27 -24.43
C ILE A 257 0.68 -12.33 -25.00
N GLU A 258 0.00 -13.03 -24.09
CA GLU A 258 -0.97 -14.06 -24.43
C GLU A 258 -2.32 -13.46 -24.85
N ASN A 259 -3.13 -14.28 -25.52
CA ASN A 259 -4.53 -13.97 -25.80
C ASN A 259 -5.37 -13.98 -24.52
N ILE A 260 -6.52 -13.29 -24.52
CA ILE A 260 -7.40 -13.27 -23.36
C ILE A 260 -7.89 -14.69 -23.05
N ARG A 261 -7.79 -15.08 -21.78
CA ARG A 261 -8.31 -16.36 -21.28
C ARG A 261 -9.80 -16.21 -21.02
N LEU A 262 -10.60 -16.95 -21.77
CA LEU A 262 -12.05 -17.00 -21.62
C LEU A 262 -12.40 -18.24 -20.78
N ARG A 263 -13.14 -18.02 -19.70
CA ARG A 263 -13.65 -19.11 -18.86
C ARG A 263 -15.00 -19.56 -19.43
N GLY A 264 -14.99 -20.69 -20.14
CA GLY A 264 -16.22 -21.42 -20.47
C GLY A 264 -16.55 -22.47 -19.40
N ASP A 265 -17.79 -22.97 -19.42
CA ASP A 265 -18.33 -23.92 -18.44
C ASP A 265 -17.57 -25.25 -18.35
N SER A 266 -16.68 -25.58 -19.31
CA SER A 266 -15.92 -26.84 -19.28
C SER A 266 -14.51 -26.78 -19.91
N ALA A 267 -14.10 -25.67 -20.54
CA ALA A 267 -12.78 -25.53 -21.14
C ALA A 267 -12.27 -24.09 -21.06
N LEU A 268 -10.96 -23.94 -20.81
CA LEU A 268 -10.25 -22.67 -20.98
C LEU A 268 -10.04 -22.45 -22.48
N THR A 269 -10.82 -21.54 -23.07
CA THR A 269 -10.62 -21.11 -24.45
C THR A 269 -9.82 -19.80 -24.45
N THR A 270 -9.14 -19.49 -25.55
CA THR A 270 -8.43 -18.20 -25.70
C THR A 270 -9.06 -17.41 -26.84
N GLY A 271 -9.19 -16.09 -26.64
CA GLY A 271 -9.71 -15.16 -27.62
C GLY A 271 -8.64 -14.15 -28.04
N ALA A 272 -8.50 -13.87 -29.33
CA ALA A 272 -7.61 -12.82 -29.78
C ALA A 272 -8.14 -11.44 -29.35
N TYR A 273 -7.23 -10.57 -28.87
CA TYR A 273 -7.57 -9.18 -28.60
C TYR A 273 -7.95 -8.42 -29.87
N LYS A 274 -9.03 -7.64 -29.79
CA LYS A 274 -9.58 -6.84 -30.89
C LYS A 274 -9.71 -5.37 -30.48
N VAL A 275 -9.68 -4.49 -31.48
CA VAL A 275 -9.93 -3.05 -31.30
C VAL A 275 -11.44 -2.81 -31.34
N HIS A 276 -11.95 -2.14 -30.31
CA HIS A 276 -13.36 -1.87 -30.11
C HIS A 276 -13.71 -0.41 -30.42
N ARG A 277 -14.89 -0.20 -31.00
CA ARG A 277 -15.51 1.11 -31.19
C ARG A 277 -16.86 1.17 -30.49
N PHE A 278 -17.29 2.34 -30.07
CA PHE A 278 -18.62 2.52 -29.52
C PHE A 278 -19.67 2.48 -30.63
N ASP A 279 -20.69 1.63 -30.48
CA ASP A 279 -21.86 1.61 -31.37
C ASP A 279 -22.97 2.52 -30.85
N LYS A 280 -23.16 2.53 -29.52
CA LYS A 280 -24.18 3.32 -28.82
C LYS A 280 -23.67 3.80 -27.47
N VAL A 281 -24.09 5.00 -27.08
CA VAL A 281 -23.87 5.57 -25.76
C VAL A 281 -25.21 5.97 -25.16
N ASN A 282 -25.65 5.18 -24.18
CA ASN A 282 -26.93 5.31 -23.49
C ASN A 282 -26.72 5.96 -22.13
N ILE A 283 -27.59 6.91 -21.78
CA ILE A 283 -27.55 7.64 -20.52
C ILE A 283 -28.87 7.44 -19.79
N TYR A 284 -28.84 6.86 -18.60
CA TYR A 284 -30.01 6.65 -17.75
C TYR A 284 -30.01 7.71 -16.65
N ALA A 285 -30.74 8.81 -16.86
CA ALA A 285 -30.62 10.04 -16.08
C ALA A 285 -31.31 10.03 -14.69
N ASP A 286 -32.13 9.01 -14.42
CA ASP A 286 -32.87 8.85 -13.15
C ASP A 286 -33.01 7.37 -12.82
N HIS A 287 -31.87 6.67 -12.70
CA HIS A 287 -31.85 5.24 -12.43
C HIS A 287 -31.73 4.96 -10.93
N LEU A 288 -32.76 4.35 -10.36
CA LEU A 288 -32.65 3.59 -9.12
C LEU A 288 -32.46 2.12 -9.48
N TYR A 289 -31.69 1.38 -8.67
CA TYR A 289 -31.20 0.01 -8.93
C TYR A 289 -32.31 -1.02 -9.28
N ASP A 290 -33.58 -0.68 -9.10
CA ASP A 290 -34.76 -1.55 -9.27
C ASP A 290 -35.76 -1.04 -10.34
N ASP A 291 -35.35 -0.05 -11.15
CA ASP A 291 -36.25 0.51 -12.19
C ASP A 291 -36.37 -0.44 -13.40
N ASN A 292 -37.62 -0.78 -13.75
CA ASN A 292 -37.94 -1.52 -14.96
C ASN A 292 -37.65 -0.66 -16.20
N VAL A 293 -36.71 -1.10 -17.04
CA VAL A 293 -36.26 -0.38 -18.25
C VAL A 293 -37.43 -0.08 -19.20
N ASN A 294 -38.48 -0.91 -19.19
CA ASN A 294 -39.65 -0.76 -20.05
C ASN A 294 -40.55 0.45 -19.71
N GLU A 295 -40.40 1.07 -18.54
CA GLU A 295 -41.15 2.27 -18.14
C GLU A 295 -40.44 3.57 -18.53
N LEU A 296 -39.24 3.48 -19.12
CA LEU A 296 -38.42 4.64 -19.44
C LEU A 296 -38.83 5.23 -20.79
N SER A 297 -38.97 6.55 -20.82
CA SER A 297 -39.03 7.32 -22.06
C SER A 297 -37.61 7.58 -22.55
N ALA A 298 -37.44 7.66 -23.88
CA ALA A 298 -36.15 7.92 -24.51
C ALA A 298 -36.20 9.20 -25.34
N VAL A 299 -35.11 9.96 -25.33
CA VAL A 299 -34.88 11.07 -26.26
C VAL A 299 -33.49 10.92 -26.88
N GLU A 300 -33.44 11.03 -28.20
CA GLU A 300 -32.17 11.13 -28.94
C GLU A 300 -31.69 12.58 -28.88
N PHE A 301 -30.45 12.77 -28.44
CA PHE A 301 -29.78 14.07 -28.45
C PHE A 301 -28.37 13.90 -28.99
N GLU A 302 -28.12 14.46 -30.18
CA GLU A 302 -26.88 14.28 -30.92
C GLU A 302 -26.55 12.79 -31.14
N ASN A 303 -25.48 12.29 -30.55
CA ASN A 303 -25.02 10.91 -30.67
C ASN A 303 -25.37 10.04 -29.45
N TYR A 304 -26.28 10.51 -28.59
CA TYR A 304 -26.62 9.89 -27.32
C TYR A 304 -28.11 9.57 -27.22
N THR A 305 -28.42 8.41 -26.66
CA THR A 305 -29.78 8.04 -26.28
C THR A 305 -29.96 8.27 -24.78
N ILE A 306 -30.83 9.21 -24.39
CA ILE A 306 -31.09 9.54 -22.99
C ILE A 306 -32.41 8.92 -22.55
N TYR A 307 -32.33 8.01 -21.58
CA TYR A 307 -33.46 7.37 -20.92
C TYR A 307 -33.82 8.08 -19.61
N TYR A 308 -35.11 8.30 -19.38
CA TYR A 308 -35.64 8.97 -18.19
C TYR A 308 -37.02 8.47 -17.80
N LYS A 309 -37.37 8.63 -16.52
CA LYS A 309 -38.68 8.26 -15.97
C LYS A 309 -39.60 9.48 -15.88
N GLY A 310 -40.79 9.40 -16.46
CA GLY A 310 -41.79 10.47 -16.45
C GLY A 310 -41.36 11.70 -17.25
N LYS A 311 -40.80 12.73 -16.57
CA LYS A 311 -40.33 13.97 -17.20
C LYS A 311 -38.82 14.08 -17.05
N LEU A 312 -38.13 14.39 -18.15
CA LEU A 312 -36.70 14.65 -18.13
C LEU A 312 -36.39 15.88 -17.25
N ARG A 313 -35.72 15.64 -16.11
CA ARG A 313 -35.40 16.66 -15.10
C ARG A 313 -34.16 17.49 -15.44
N TYR A 314 -33.30 16.97 -16.32
CA TYR A 314 -32.00 17.55 -16.65
C TYR A 314 -31.96 17.96 -18.12
N LYS A 315 -31.24 19.02 -18.45
CA LYS A 315 -31.07 19.42 -19.84
C LYS A 315 -30.20 18.37 -20.58
N PRO A 316 -30.62 17.85 -21.75
CA PRO A 316 -29.83 16.88 -22.52
C PRO A 316 -28.37 17.30 -22.72
N LYS A 317 -28.16 18.58 -23.10
CA LYS A 317 -26.83 19.16 -23.25
C LYS A 317 -25.97 19.07 -21.97
N ALA A 318 -26.54 19.33 -20.80
CA ALA A 318 -25.79 19.29 -19.54
C ALA A 318 -25.37 17.86 -19.15
N LEU A 319 -26.14 16.84 -19.57
CA LEU A 319 -25.76 15.43 -19.36
C LEU A 319 -24.66 15.00 -20.33
N THR A 320 -24.81 15.37 -21.60
CA THR A 320 -23.89 14.96 -22.68
C THR A 320 -22.55 15.70 -22.61
N ASP A 321 -22.52 16.98 -22.23
CA ASP A 321 -21.26 17.74 -21.99
C ASP A 321 -20.36 17.11 -20.90
N ALA A 322 -20.93 16.25 -20.03
CA ALA A 322 -20.18 15.56 -18.98
C ALA A 322 -19.59 14.22 -19.43
N ILE A 323 -19.90 13.77 -20.64
CA ILE A 323 -19.56 12.44 -21.17
C ILE A 323 -18.52 12.57 -22.28
N PHE A 324 -17.40 11.89 -22.10
CA PHE A 324 -16.29 11.84 -23.05
C PHE A 324 -16.34 10.62 -23.96
N LEU A 325 -17.34 9.75 -23.80
CA LEU A 325 -17.59 8.61 -24.66
C LEU A 325 -18.45 9.07 -25.84
N GLU A 326 -18.00 8.79 -27.06
CA GLU A 326 -18.68 9.22 -28.29
C GLU A 326 -19.00 8.01 -29.16
N LYS A 327 -20.16 8.05 -29.83
CA LYS A 327 -20.52 7.06 -30.84
C LYS A 327 -19.47 7.00 -31.96
N ASP A 328 -19.21 5.80 -32.48
CA ASP A 328 -18.23 5.45 -33.54
C ASP A 328 -16.74 5.71 -33.19
N SER A 329 -16.48 6.35 -32.04
CA SER A 329 -15.13 6.56 -31.53
C SER A 329 -14.50 5.25 -31.05
N ILE A 330 -13.17 5.19 -31.10
CA ILE A 330 -12.39 4.07 -30.56
C ILE A 330 -12.49 4.12 -29.02
N TYR A 331 -12.65 2.96 -28.40
CA TYR A 331 -12.63 2.87 -26.94
C TYR A 331 -11.32 3.42 -26.35
N ARG A 332 -11.43 4.27 -25.33
CA ARG A 332 -10.30 4.69 -24.51
C ARG A 332 -10.69 4.66 -23.03
N ASP A 333 -9.91 3.94 -22.23
CA ASP A 333 -10.11 3.84 -20.77
C ASP A 333 -10.06 5.22 -20.09
N ILE A 334 -9.21 6.13 -20.60
CA ILE A 334 -9.09 7.51 -20.09
C ILE A 334 -10.40 8.29 -20.22
N ASP A 335 -11.19 8.07 -21.27
CA ASP A 335 -12.46 8.78 -21.46
C ASP A 335 -13.55 8.25 -20.53
N ARG A 336 -13.52 6.94 -20.21
CA ARG A 336 -14.39 6.39 -19.15
C ARG A 336 -14.08 7.05 -17.81
N LEU A 337 -12.81 7.18 -17.45
CA LEU A 337 -12.37 7.83 -16.21
C LEU A 337 -12.73 9.32 -16.18
N ARG A 338 -12.56 10.04 -17.30
CA ARG A 338 -12.95 11.45 -17.42
C ARG A 338 -14.45 11.64 -17.27
N THR A 339 -15.25 10.80 -17.93
CA THR A 339 -16.71 10.78 -17.79
C THR A 339 -17.12 10.56 -16.34
N TYR A 340 -16.55 9.54 -15.69
CA TYR A 340 -16.84 9.25 -14.28
C TYR A 340 -16.53 10.44 -13.36
N ARG A 341 -15.35 11.05 -13.52
CA ARG A 341 -14.91 12.21 -12.73
C ARG A 341 -15.79 13.43 -12.97
N GLN A 342 -16.05 13.76 -14.24
CA GLN A 342 -16.83 14.93 -14.61
C GLN A 342 -18.25 14.85 -14.06
N ILE A 343 -18.91 13.70 -14.18
CA ILE A 343 -20.24 13.47 -13.62
C ILE A 343 -20.24 13.55 -12.08
N SER A 344 -19.23 12.96 -11.43
CA SER A 344 -19.09 13.03 -9.97
C SER A 344 -18.89 14.47 -9.48
N ASN A 345 -18.14 15.28 -10.24
CA ASN A 345 -17.86 16.68 -9.94
C ASN A 345 -19.09 17.59 -10.10
N LEU A 346 -20.10 17.19 -10.87
CA LEU A 346 -21.37 17.93 -10.95
C LEU A 346 -22.12 17.99 -9.61
N ASN A 347 -21.77 17.11 -8.65
CA ASN A 347 -22.42 16.98 -7.34
C ASN A 347 -23.96 16.81 -7.38
N THR A 348 -24.51 16.52 -8.56
CA THR A 348 -25.94 16.36 -8.82
C THR A 348 -26.33 14.88 -8.76
N PHE A 349 -25.40 14.00 -9.13
CA PHE A 349 -25.56 12.55 -9.13
C PHE A 349 -24.67 11.92 -8.06
N LYS A 350 -25.04 10.72 -7.62
CA LYS A 350 -24.12 9.81 -6.94
C LYS A 350 -23.05 9.35 -7.95
N TYR A 351 -22.12 8.53 -7.49
CA TYR A 351 -21.11 7.96 -8.38
C TYR A 351 -21.78 7.22 -9.55
N PRO A 352 -21.42 7.55 -10.81
CA PRO A 352 -22.05 6.93 -11.96
C PRO A 352 -21.59 5.48 -12.09
N ASN A 353 -22.51 4.60 -12.52
CA ASN A 353 -22.15 3.26 -12.97
C ASN A 353 -22.05 3.26 -14.50
N ILE A 354 -20.91 2.87 -15.06
CA ILE A 354 -20.68 2.82 -16.51
C ILE A 354 -20.45 1.36 -16.89
N GLU A 355 -21.45 0.75 -17.51
CA GLU A 355 -21.40 -0.61 -18.00
C GLU A 355 -21.07 -0.63 -19.49
N LEU A 356 -20.19 -1.54 -19.90
CA LEU A 356 -19.75 -1.71 -21.28
C LEU A 356 -20.08 -3.12 -21.74
N LEU A 357 -20.98 -3.22 -22.71
CA LEU A 357 -21.45 -4.48 -23.26
C LEU A 357 -20.83 -4.71 -24.65
N GLU A 358 -20.13 -5.84 -24.79
CA GLU A 358 -19.58 -6.28 -26.08
C GLU A 358 -20.69 -6.85 -26.97
N ASP A 359 -20.58 -6.59 -28.27
CA ASP A 359 -21.44 -7.21 -29.27
C ASP A 359 -21.00 -8.65 -29.61
N SER A 360 -21.82 -9.36 -30.38
CA SER A 360 -21.50 -10.73 -30.82
C SER A 360 -20.25 -10.82 -31.69
N THR A 361 -19.84 -9.73 -32.35
CA THR A 361 -18.62 -9.69 -33.17
C THR A 361 -17.35 -9.40 -32.36
N GLN A 362 -17.50 -8.94 -31.10
CA GLN A 362 -16.44 -8.48 -30.20
C GLN A 362 -15.61 -7.35 -30.83
N THR A 363 -16.28 -6.44 -31.54
CA THR A 363 -15.64 -5.24 -32.13
C THR A 363 -16.40 -3.97 -31.80
N LYS A 364 -17.63 -4.09 -31.29
CA LYS A 364 -18.47 -2.98 -30.91
C LYS A 364 -18.81 -3.02 -29.43
N LEU A 365 -18.91 -1.83 -28.84
CA LEU A 365 -19.32 -1.63 -27.45
C LEU A 365 -20.58 -0.79 -27.38
N THR A 366 -21.52 -1.22 -26.56
CA THR A 366 -22.60 -0.37 -26.07
C THR A 366 -22.26 0.11 -24.67
N SER A 367 -22.23 1.44 -24.48
CA SER A 367 -22.01 2.04 -23.18
C SER A 367 -23.33 2.41 -22.52
N ASN A 368 -23.60 1.86 -21.33
CA ASN A 368 -24.74 2.22 -20.50
C ASN A 368 -24.26 3.01 -19.27
N ILE A 369 -24.62 4.28 -19.19
CA ILE A 369 -24.22 5.20 -18.11
C ILE A 369 -25.42 5.41 -17.20
N TYR A 370 -25.38 4.86 -15.99
CA TYR A 370 -26.45 4.96 -15.01
C TYR A 370 -26.17 6.07 -14.00
N LEU A 371 -27.10 7.01 -13.92
CA LEU A 371 -27.02 8.20 -13.08
C LEU A 371 -28.12 8.15 -12.02
N ALA A 372 -27.70 7.93 -10.77
CA ALA A 372 -28.60 8.02 -9.62
C ALA A 372 -28.53 9.45 -9.05
N PRO A 373 -29.64 10.17 -8.89
CA PRO A 373 -29.63 11.52 -8.33
C PRO A 373 -29.17 11.52 -6.86
N ARG A 374 -28.49 12.59 -6.44
CA ARG A 374 -28.22 12.85 -5.02
C ARG A 374 -29.47 13.46 -4.36
N PRO A 375 -29.80 13.03 -3.12
CA PRO A 375 -30.87 13.67 -2.36
C PRO A 375 -30.51 15.14 -2.11
N LYS A 376 -31.44 16.06 -2.40
CA LYS A 376 -31.24 17.51 -2.29
C LYS A 376 -31.01 18.00 -0.85
N TYR A 377 -31.44 17.21 0.13
CA TYR A 377 -31.27 17.47 1.56
C TYR A 377 -30.77 16.19 2.24
N SER A 378 -29.47 16.11 2.52
CA SER A 378 -28.92 15.15 3.45
C SER A 378 -28.42 15.91 4.67
N LEU A 379 -28.99 15.62 5.85
CA LEU A 379 -28.55 16.21 7.11
C LEU A 379 -27.24 15.54 7.53
N GLY A 380 -26.11 16.10 7.11
CA GLY A 380 -24.78 15.71 7.55
C GLY A 380 -24.38 16.56 8.76
N LEU A 381 -24.20 15.94 9.92
CA LEU A 381 -23.58 16.59 11.07
C LEU A 381 -22.06 16.36 10.98
N ASP A 382 -21.37 17.17 10.19
CA ASP A 382 -19.92 17.15 10.14
C ASP A 382 -19.37 17.99 11.31
N PHE A 383 -19.03 17.33 12.42
CA PHE A 383 -18.32 17.94 13.55
C PHE A 383 -16.81 17.85 13.30
N ASP A 384 -16.26 18.84 12.60
CA ASP A 384 -14.81 18.98 12.44
C ASP A 384 -14.21 19.70 13.67
N ILE A 385 -13.73 18.92 14.63
CA ILE A 385 -12.89 19.44 15.72
C ILE A 385 -11.47 19.56 15.19
N THR A 386 -11.14 20.72 14.62
CA THR A 386 -9.74 21.05 14.30
C THR A 386 -9.02 21.48 15.58
N HIS A 387 -8.21 20.58 16.14
CA HIS A 387 -7.31 20.94 17.24
C HIS A 387 -6.11 21.68 16.66
N SER A 388 -5.99 22.98 16.93
CA SER A 388 -4.80 23.76 16.61
C SER A 388 -3.66 23.31 17.53
N ASN A 389 -2.60 22.73 16.96
CA ASN A 389 -1.35 22.50 17.68
C ASN A 389 -0.57 23.82 17.73
N ILE A 390 -0.44 24.39 18.93
CA ILE A 390 0.62 25.36 19.28
C ILE A 390 1.76 24.58 19.93
#